data_AF-A0A9P8ARM0-F1
#
_entry.id   AF-A0A9P8ARM0-F1
#
_cell.length_a   1.000
_cell.length_b   1.000
_cell.length_c   1.000
_cell.angle_alpha   90.00
_cell.angle_beta   90.00
_cell.angle_gamma   90.00
#
_symmetry.space_group_name_H-M   'P 1'
#
loop_
_entity.id
_entity.type
_entity.pdbx_description
1 polymer ?
#
loop_
_entity_poly.entity_id
_entity_poly.type
_entity_poly.pdbx_seq_one_letter_code
_entity_poly.pdbx_strand_id
1 'polypeptide(L)'
;MQDFESQLKEIVTAKRLSASKVTKLTEVALKSMKDDVQLVSILYRTHKALPAPSKIHSLYVFDALSRAARHQVNKHDLSAGSSQGNAATFLSKVEGILEGLFQDILSVGKEEFKEKTKKILDIWVKANTFPAQILSSLTKTVKDSEKGAYHYPAMYSLSTFPTYTTPSFFALPGSSCKLKVRTKM
;
A
#
# COMPACT_ATOMS: atom_id res chain seq x y z
N MET A 1 -19.85 6.86 -11.29
CA MET A 1 -18.49 6.30 -11.17
C MET A 1 -17.88 5.82 -12.48
N GLN A 2 -18.68 5.46 -13.48
CA GLN A 2 -18.16 5.05 -14.79
C GLN A 2 -17.36 6.18 -15.50
N ASP A 3 -17.81 7.44 -15.37
CA ASP A 3 -17.09 8.61 -15.91
C ASP A 3 -15.69 8.77 -15.29
N PHE A 4 -15.58 8.53 -13.98
CA PHE A 4 -14.31 8.59 -13.26
C PHE A 4 -13.35 7.52 -13.78
N GLU A 5 -13.81 6.27 -13.92
CA GLU A 5 -12.98 5.18 -14.43
C GLU A 5 -12.54 5.43 -15.88
N SER A 6 -13.44 5.95 -16.72
CA SER A 6 -13.14 6.29 -18.12
C SER A 6 -12.07 7.37 -18.22
N GLN A 7 -12.24 8.48 -17.48
CA GLN A 7 -11.26 9.57 -17.42
C GLN A 7 -9.91 9.09 -16.86
N LEU A 8 -9.94 8.25 -15.82
CA LEU A 8 -8.73 7.70 -15.22
C LEU A 8 -7.95 6.89 -16.26
N LYS A 9 -8.63 5.96 -16.95
CA LYS A 9 -8.04 5.14 -18.02
C LYS A 9 -7.47 5.98 -19.14
N GLU A 10 -8.18 7.04 -19.54
CA GLU A 10 -7.70 7.95 -20.58
C GLU A 10 -6.40 8.66 -20.17
N ILE A 11 -6.32 9.16 -18.92
CA ILE A 11 -5.14 9.87 -18.41
C ILE A 11 -3.92 8.94 -18.28
N VAL A 12 -4.13 7.73 -17.76
CA VAL A 12 -3.01 6.79 -17.51
C VAL A 12 -2.50 6.10 -18.78
N THR A 13 -3.38 5.94 -19.78
CA THR A 13 -3.01 5.38 -21.09
C THR A 13 -2.43 6.45 -22.02
N ALA A 14 -2.69 7.73 -21.74
CA ALA A 14 -2.12 8.82 -22.51
C ALA A 14 -0.59 8.84 -22.41
N LYS A 15 0.06 9.13 -23.55
CA LYS A 15 1.51 9.32 -23.65
C LYS A 15 1.99 10.54 -22.84
N ARG A 16 1.09 11.49 -22.55
CA ARG A 16 1.39 12.70 -21.79
C ARG A 16 0.28 13.01 -20.80
N LEU A 17 0.66 13.24 -19.53
CA LEU A 17 -0.28 13.64 -18.49
C LEU A 17 -0.82 15.05 -18.77
N SER A 18 -2.14 15.19 -18.90
CA SER A 18 -2.79 16.49 -19.05
C SER A 18 -3.26 16.98 -17.69
N ALA A 19 -2.62 18.02 -17.16
CA ALA A 19 -2.99 18.62 -15.87
C ALA A 19 -4.48 18.99 -15.81
N SER A 20 -5.02 19.56 -16.90
CA SER A 20 -6.45 19.90 -16.98
C SER A 20 -7.37 18.69 -16.84
N LYS A 21 -7.00 17.54 -17.42
CA LYS A 21 -7.79 16.30 -17.27
C LYS A 21 -7.70 15.76 -15.85
N VAL A 22 -6.51 15.80 -15.25
CA VAL A 22 -6.32 15.41 -13.84
C VAL A 22 -7.22 16.25 -12.96
N THR A 23 -7.18 17.57 -13.06
CA THR A 23 -8.03 18.48 -12.26
C THR A 23 -9.52 18.17 -12.40
N LYS A 24 -10.01 17.96 -13.63
CA LYS A 24 -11.42 17.57 -13.88
C LYS A 24 -11.77 16.26 -13.17
N LEU A 25 -10.90 15.26 -13.28
CA LEU A 25 -11.08 13.98 -12.61
C LEU A 25 -11.08 14.15 -11.08
N THR A 26 -10.22 15.02 -10.53
CA THR A 26 -10.21 15.35 -9.11
C THR A 26 -11.52 15.98 -8.65
N GLU A 27 -12.08 16.90 -9.43
CA GLU A 27 -13.36 17.54 -9.11
C GLU A 27 -14.52 16.53 -9.10
N VAL A 28 -14.53 15.59 -10.06
CA VAL A 28 -15.52 14.50 -10.09
C VAL A 28 -15.36 13.61 -8.86
N ALA A 29 -14.13 13.25 -8.48
CA ALA A 29 -13.86 12.46 -7.29
C ALA A 29 -14.32 13.17 -6.01
N LEU A 30 -14.04 14.48 -5.88
CA LEU A 30 -14.46 15.29 -4.73
C LEU A 30 -15.97 15.36 -4.56
N LYS A 31 -16.73 15.37 -5.66
CA LYS A 31 -18.21 15.34 -5.64
C LYS A 31 -18.76 13.97 -5.22
N SER A 32 -18.01 12.90 -5.40
CA SER A 32 -18.40 11.52 -5.12
C SER A 32 -17.70 10.91 -3.89
N MET A 33 -17.19 11.73 -2.96
CA MET A 33 -16.52 11.28 -1.74
C MET A 33 -17.39 10.44 -0.79
N LYS A 34 -18.72 10.39 -1.02
CA LYS A 34 -19.64 9.48 -0.32
C LYS A 34 -19.30 8.01 -0.58
N ASP A 35 -18.75 7.70 -1.75
CA ASP A 35 -18.34 6.36 -2.17
C ASP A 35 -16.80 6.25 -2.23
N ASP A 36 -16.12 6.84 -1.24
CA ASP A 36 -14.65 6.87 -1.13
C ASP A 36 -14.02 5.49 -1.31
N VAL A 37 -14.62 4.45 -0.73
CA VAL A 37 -14.14 3.06 -0.83
C VAL A 37 -14.09 2.58 -2.28
N GLN A 38 -15.14 2.82 -3.07
CA GLN A 38 -15.17 2.41 -4.47
C GLN A 38 -14.19 3.23 -5.32
N LEU A 39 -14.08 4.53 -5.04
CA LEU A 39 -13.13 5.44 -5.68
C LEU A 39 -11.69 4.96 -5.52
N VAL A 40 -11.27 4.68 -4.29
CA VAL A 40 -9.93 4.17 -3.97
C VAL A 40 -9.69 2.80 -4.60
N SER A 41 -10.68 1.91 -4.57
CA SER A 41 -10.59 0.58 -5.18
C SER A 41 -10.37 0.63 -6.69
N ILE A 42 -11.13 1.48 -7.41
CA ILE A 42 -10.96 1.68 -8.86
C ILE A 42 -9.58 2.26 -9.15
N LEU A 43 -9.16 3.29 -8.41
CA LEU A 43 -7.85 3.93 -8.56
C LEU A 43 -6.70 2.94 -8.40
N TYR A 44 -6.74 2.14 -7.34
CA TYR A 44 -5.71 1.14 -7.03
C TYR A 44 -5.72 -0.02 -8.03
N ARG A 45 -6.90 -0.52 -8.39
CA ARG A 45 -7.02 -1.61 -9.37
C ARG A 45 -6.51 -1.19 -10.74
N THR A 46 -6.85 0.03 -11.18
CA THR A 46 -6.32 0.58 -12.42
C THR A 46 -4.81 0.75 -12.34
N HIS A 47 -4.28 1.27 -11.23
CA HIS A 47 -2.82 1.37 -11.03
C HIS A 47 -2.11 0.03 -11.22
N LYS A 48 -2.58 -1.01 -10.54
CA LYS A 48 -2.01 -2.36 -10.63
C LYS A 48 -2.11 -3.01 -12.01
N ALA A 49 -3.12 -2.64 -12.79
CA ALA A 49 -3.31 -3.15 -14.14
C ALA A 49 -2.44 -2.41 -15.18
N LEU A 50 -1.76 -1.32 -14.81
CA LEU A 50 -0.98 -0.52 -15.75
C LEU A 50 0.42 -1.06 -15.99
N PRO A 51 0.96 -0.88 -17.22
CA PRO A 51 2.34 -1.17 -17.51
C PRO A 51 3.26 -0.20 -16.76
N ALA A 52 4.46 -0.67 -16.43
CA ALA A 52 5.51 0.07 -15.71
C ALA A 52 5.63 1.57 -16.07
N PRO A 53 5.70 2.00 -17.35
CA PRO A 53 5.84 3.41 -17.69
C PRO A 53 4.65 4.29 -17.27
N SER A 54 3.44 3.75 -17.27
CA SER A 54 2.21 4.50 -16.91
C SER A 54 1.99 4.59 -15.39
N LYS A 55 2.77 3.87 -14.58
CA LYS A 55 2.62 3.90 -13.11
C LYS A 55 2.93 5.27 -12.51
N ILE A 56 3.92 6.00 -13.06
CA ILE A 56 4.20 7.39 -12.66
C ILE A 56 3.01 8.30 -12.98
N HIS A 57 2.32 8.10 -14.10
CA HIS A 57 1.14 8.91 -14.42
C HIS A 57 0.03 8.73 -13.39
N SER A 58 -0.21 7.49 -12.96
CA SER A 58 -1.15 7.20 -11.89
C SER A 58 -0.73 7.84 -10.56
N LEU A 59 0.57 7.85 -10.21
CA LEU A 59 1.07 8.51 -9.00
C LEU A 59 0.76 10.02 -8.99
N TYR A 60 0.90 10.71 -10.12
CA TYR A 60 0.53 12.12 -10.24
C TYR A 60 -0.97 12.36 -10.04
N VAL A 61 -1.82 11.44 -10.51
CA VAL A 61 -3.26 11.50 -10.26
C VAL A 61 -3.56 11.34 -8.76
N PHE A 62 -2.90 10.39 -8.09
CA PHE A 62 -3.00 10.22 -6.64
C PHE A 62 -2.55 11.47 -5.87
N ASP A 63 -1.45 12.10 -6.26
CA ASP A 63 -0.99 13.36 -5.66
C ASP A 63 -2.05 14.46 -5.77
N ALA A 64 -2.55 14.71 -6.99
CA ALA A 64 -3.56 15.73 -7.22
C ALA A 64 -4.84 15.47 -6.41
N LEU A 65 -5.32 14.21 -6.38
CA LEU A 65 -6.47 13.82 -5.55
C LEU A 65 -6.24 14.04 -4.07
N SER A 66 -5.10 13.58 -3.55
CA SER A 66 -4.80 13.66 -2.13
C SER A 66 -4.73 15.12 -1.66
N ARG A 67 -4.08 15.99 -2.46
CA ARG A 67 -4.02 17.43 -2.19
C ARG A 67 -5.39 18.09 -2.24
N ALA A 68 -6.20 17.75 -3.23
CA ALA A 68 -7.54 18.31 -3.37
C ALA A 68 -8.47 17.83 -2.24
N ALA A 69 -8.37 16.56 -1.85
CA ALA A 69 -9.09 16.01 -0.69
C ALA A 69 -8.67 16.70 0.61
N ARG A 70 -7.36 16.93 0.83
CA ARG A 70 -6.88 17.65 2.01
C ARG A 70 -7.36 19.09 2.05
N HIS A 71 -7.36 19.77 0.91
CA HIS A 71 -7.91 21.11 0.80
C HIS A 71 -9.41 21.13 1.16
N GLN A 72 -10.17 20.13 0.72
CA GLN A 72 -11.58 19.99 1.05
C GLN A 72 -11.80 19.73 2.55
N VAL A 73 -10.96 18.90 3.17
CA VAL A 73 -10.97 18.66 4.63
C VAL A 73 -10.74 19.95 5.39
N ASN A 74 -9.70 20.72 5.05
CA ASN A 74 -9.40 21.99 5.71
C ASN A 74 -10.49 23.05 5.46
N LYS A 75 -11.14 23.03 4.29
CA LYS A 75 -12.17 24.01 3.92
C LYS A 75 -13.51 23.76 4.64
N HIS A 76 -13.84 22.50 4.90
CA HIS A 76 -15.12 22.09 5.48
C HIS A 76 -14.97 21.55 6.92
N ASP A 77 -13.77 21.65 7.52
CA ASP A 77 -13.41 21.09 8.83
C ASP A 77 -13.91 19.64 9.03
N LEU A 78 -13.73 18.80 8.00
CA LEU A 78 -14.24 17.42 8.00
C LEU A 78 -13.36 16.53 8.88
N SER A 79 -13.94 15.88 9.88
CA SER A 79 -13.24 14.87 10.69
C SER A 79 -13.35 13.48 10.09
N ALA A 80 -12.27 12.69 10.20
CA ALA A 80 -12.20 11.31 9.72
C ALA A 80 -13.14 10.32 10.45
N GLY A 81 -13.79 10.77 11.54
CA GLY A 81 -14.70 9.95 12.36
C GLY A 81 -16.16 9.94 11.89
N SER A 82 -16.49 10.57 10.77
CA SER A 82 -17.87 10.52 10.25
C SER A 82 -18.18 9.15 9.66
N SER A 83 -19.28 8.53 10.11
CA SER A 83 -19.75 7.24 9.60
C SER A 83 -20.17 7.25 8.12
N GLN A 84 -20.26 8.44 7.52
CA GLN A 84 -20.53 8.65 6.10
C GLN A 84 -19.21 8.98 5.38
N GLY A 85 -18.96 8.37 4.22
CA GLY A 85 -17.76 8.59 3.41
C GLY A 85 -17.52 10.08 3.17
N ASN A 86 -16.34 10.55 3.56
CA ASN A 86 -15.92 11.95 3.50
C ASN A 86 -14.46 12.04 3.02
N ALA A 87 -14.01 13.25 2.66
CA ALA A 87 -12.64 13.48 2.19
C ALA A 87 -11.57 13.03 3.21
N ALA A 88 -11.86 13.09 4.52
CA ALA A 88 -10.95 12.63 5.57
C ALA A 88 -10.86 11.08 5.64
N THR A 89 -11.99 10.39 5.48
CA THR A 89 -12.04 8.91 5.39
C THR A 89 -11.34 8.44 4.13
N PHE A 90 -11.55 9.13 3.00
CA PHE A 90 -10.85 8.88 1.74
C PHE A 90 -9.33 8.97 1.91
N LEU A 91 -8.81 10.02 2.55
CA LEU A 91 -7.37 10.16 2.82
C LEU A 91 -6.84 8.97 3.65
N SER A 92 -7.58 8.56 4.68
CA SER A 92 -7.20 7.41 5.51
C SER A 92 -7.17 6.09 4.70
N LYS A 93 -8.08 5.91 3.74
CA LYS A 93 -8.07 4.75 2.83
C LYS A 93 -6.91 4.81 1.84
N VAL A 94 -6.60 5.99 1.31
CA VAL A 94 -5.46 6.20 0.43
C VAL A 94 -4.17 5.87 1.18
N GLU A 95 -4.00 6.32 2.43
CA GLU A 95 -2.83 5.98 3.27
C GLU A 95 -2.57 4.47 3.33
N GLY A 96 -3.61 3.65 3.50
CA GLY A 96 -3.46 2.19 3.56
C GLY A 96 -3.01 1.51 2.27
N ILE A 97 -3.15 2.16 1.11
CA ILE A 97 -2.71 1.61 -0.18
C ILE A 97 -1.44 2.28 -0.73
N LEU A 98 -1.00 3.40 -0.13
CA LEU A 98 0.17 4.16 -0.57
C LEU A 98 1.45 3.34 -0.54
N GLU A 99 1.67 2.55 0.51
CA GLU A 99 2.87 1.72 0.61
C GLU A 99 2.95 0.71 -0.52
N GLY A 100 1.84 0.02 -0.82
CA GLY A 100 1.76 -0.92 -1.94
C GLY A 100 1.96 -0.26 -3.30
N LEU A 101 1.47 0.97 -3.47
CA LEU A 101 1.66 1.75 -4.69
C LEU A 101 3.12 2.17 -4.89
N PHE A 102 3.78 2.62 -3.82
CA PHE A 102 5.20 2.96 -3.86
C PHE A 102 6.05 1.74 -4.17
N GLN A 103 5.78 0.60 -3.53
CA GLN A 103 6.47 -0.66 -3.84
C GLN A 103 6.29 -1.08 -5.30
N ASP A 104 5.09 -0.94 -5.85
CA ASP A 104 4.80 -1.33 -7.24
C ASP A 104 5.53 -0.46 -8.28
N ILE A 105 5.77 0.82 -7.95
CA ILE A 105 6.59 1.75 -8.74
C ILE A 105 8.08 1.45 -8.57
N LEU A 106 8.53 1.25 -7.34
CA LEU A 106 9.94 0.96 -7.02
C LEU A 106 10.37 -0.39 -7.61
N SER A 107 9.46 -1.37 -7.69
CA SER A 107 9.68 -2.66 -8.33
C SER A 107 9.99 -2.55 -9.82
N VAL A 108 9.70 -1.42 -10.48
CA VAL A 108 10.11 -1.17 -11.87
C VAL A 108 11.64 -1.01 -11.98
N GLY A 109 12.31 -0.60 -10.89
CA GLY A 109 13.77 -0.50 -10.82
C GLY A 109 14.40 0.65 -11.60
N LYS A 110 13.60 1.56 -12.18
CA LYS A 110 14.10 2.71 -12.94
C LYS A 110 14.36 3.92 -12.04
N GLU A 111 15.55 4.52 -12.15
CA GLU A 111 15.93 5.71 -11.36
C GLU A 111 15.01 6.91 -11.60
N GLU A 112 14.56 7.11 -12.85
CA GLU A 112 13.61 8.17 -13.19
C GLU A 112 12.33 8.09 -12.33
N PHE A 113 11.84 6.88 -12.07
CA PHE A 113 10.64 6.65 -11.26
C PHE A 113 10.92 6.99 -9.80
N LYS A 114 12.09 6.61 -9.28
CA LYS A 114 12.53 6.95 -7.92
C LYS A 114 12.61 8.46 -7.72
N GLU A 115 13.20 9.20 -8.67
CA GLU A 115 13.28 10.67 -8.59
C GLU A 115 11.90 11.33 -8.59
N LYS A 116 10.98 10.86 -9.44
CA LYS A 116 9.60 11.37 -9.49
C LYS A 116 8.87 11.07 -8.19
N THR A 117 9.03 9.88 -7.64
CA THR A 117 8.47 9.50 -6.33
C THR A 117 9.03 10.37 -5.21
N LYS A 118 10.35 10.62 -5.17
CA LYS A 118 10.98 11.55 -4.20
C LYS A 118 10.41 12.96 -4.32
N LYS A 119 10.18 13.46 -5.54
CA LYS A 119 9.55 14.78 -5.79
C LYS A 119 8.10 14.83 -5.28
N ILE A 120 7.30 13.80 -5.54
CA ILE A 120 5.92 13.71 -5.05
C ILE A 120 5.90 13.69 -3.51
N LEU A 121 6.83 12.97 -2.89
CA LEU A 121 6.94 12.91 -1.43
C LEU A 121 7.30 14.29 -0.83
N ASP A 122 8.21 15.04 -1.45
CA ASP A 122 8.52 16.43 -1.05
C ASP A 122 7.29 17.36 -1.19
N ILE A 123 6.49 17.19 -2.25
CA ILE A 123 5.23 17.92 -2.42
C ILE A 123 4.25 17.59 -1.28
N TRP A 124 4.13 16.33 -0.87
CA TRP A 124 3.25 15.94 0.23
C TRP A 124 3.69 16.47 1.59
N VAL A 125 5.01 16.51 1.84
CA VAL A 125 5.58 17.14 3.03
C VAL A 125 5.24 18.63 3.04
N LYS A 126 5.50 19.35 1.94
CA LYS A 126 5.22 20.78 1.82
C LYS A 126 3.74 21.11 1.90
N ALA A 127 2.89 20.30 1.28
CA ALA A 127 1.45 20.47 1.28
C ALA A 127 0.79 19.95 2.57
N ASN A 128 1.56 19.39 3.51
CA ASN A 128 1.09 18.75 4.74
C ASN A 128 -0.12 17.82 4.47
N THR A 129 -0.04 17.04 3.38
CA THR A 129 -1.18 16.24 2.89
C THR A 129 -1.42 15.02 3.77
N PHE A 130 -0.33 14.40 4.22
CA PHE A 130 -0.32 13.22 5.08
C PHE A 130 0.49 13.49 6.36
N PRO A 131 0.21 12.77 7.46
CA PRO A 131 0.98 12.90 8.69
C PRO A 131 2.43 12.46 8.49
N ALA A 132 3.36 13.11 9.20
CA ALA A 132 4.80 12.90 9.06
C ALA A 132 5.24 11.44 9.31
N GLN A 133 4.48 10.68 10.10
CA GLN A 133 4.71 9.25 10.35
C GLN A 133 4.65 8.44 9.04
N ILE A 134 3.60 8.65 8.23
CA ILE A 134 3.41 7.95 6.96
C ILE A 134 4.48 8.38 5.95
N LEU A 135 4.79 9.67 5.89
CA LEU A 135 5.84 10.20 5.00
C LEU A 135 7.22 9.64 5.35
N SER A 136 7.50 9.45 6.64
CA SER A 136 8.74 8.79 7.11
C SER A 136 8.80 7.33 6.68
N SER A 137 7.71 6.57 6.86
CA SER A 137 7.61 5.18 6.40
C SER A 137 7.81 5.06 4.88
N LEU A 138 7.14 5.90 4.09
CA LEU A 138 7.31 5.92 2.63
C LEU A 138 8.74 6.27 2.21
N THR A 139 9.36 7.24 2.88
CA THR A 139 10.76 7.61 2.62
C THR A 139 11.71 6.45 2.93
N LYS A 140 11.48 5.71 4.02
CA LYS A 140 12.23 4.49 4.34
C LYS A 140 12.04 3.45 3.25
N THR A 141 10.82 3.15 2.83
CA THR A 141 10.54 2.19 1.75
C THR A 141 11.23 2.54 0.44
N VAL A 142 11.30 3.83 0.07
CA VAL A 142 12.05 4.29 -1.12
C VAL A 142 13.56 4.07 -0.96
N LYS A 143 14.11 4.25 0.25
CA LYS A 143 15.53 4.01 0.54
C LYS A 143 15.86 2.52 0.66
N ASP A 144 15.01 1.70 1.26
CA ASP A 144 15.17 0.25 1.37
C ASP A 144 15.11 -0.43 0.00
N SER A 145 14.34 0.10 -0.95
CA SER A 145 14.39 -0.35 -2.35
C SER A 145 15.77 -0.16 -3.01
N GLU A 146 16.65 0.71 -2.49
CA GLU A 146 18.05 0.84 -2.95
C GLU A 146 18.95 -0.24 -2.35
N LYS A 147 18.54 -0.89 -1.25
CA LYS A 147 19.25 -2.01 -0.61
C LYS A 147 18.53 -3.31 -0.95
N GLY A 148 18.88 -3.87 -2.10
CA GLY A 148 18.30 -5.12 -2.58
C GLY A 148 18.30 -6.23 -1.52
N ALA A 149 17.16 -6.92 -1.48
CA ALA A 149 16.99 -8.30 -1.03
C ALA A 149 16.87 -8.57 0.49
N TYR A 150 15.70 -9.14 0.84
CA TYR A 150 15.32 -9.87 2.05
C TYR A 150 15.00 -9.07 3.33
N HIS A 151 13.71 -9.00 3.68
CA HIS A 151 13.13 -9.67 4.86
C HIS A 151 11.71 -9.13 5.13
N TYR A 152 10.68 -9.95 4.89
CA TYR A 152 9.40 -9.78 5.58
C TYR A 152 9.58 -10.27 7.02
N PRO A 153 9.13 -9.51 8.02
CA PRO A 153 8.42 -10.12 9.11
C PRO A 153 6.99 -9.61 9.10
N ALA A 154 6.08 -10.55 8.86
CA ALA A 154 4.72 -10.47 9.33
C ALA A 154 4.69 -10.00 10.79
N MET A 155 4.13 -8.81 11.05
CA MET A 155 3.74 -8.39 12.39
C MET A 155 2.36 -7.74 12.33
N TYR A 156 1.38 -8.50 11.85
CA TYR A 156 0.05 -8.40 12.44
C TYR A 156 0.22 -8.89 13.88
N SER A 157 0.11 -7.95 14.82
CA SER A 157 0.11 -8.20 16.26
C SER A 157 -0.96 -9.25 16.57
N LEU A 158 -0.51 -10.47 16.85
CA LEU A 158 -1.34 -11.53 17.37
C LEU A 158 -1.64 -11.19 18.84
N SER A 159 -2.91 -10.98 19.12
CA SER A 159 -3.44 -10.86 20.47
C SER A 159 -3.01 -12.07 21.31
N THR A 160 -2.38 -11.77 22.43
CA THR A 160 -2.05 -12.62 23.57
C THR A 160 -3.16 -13.61 23.93
N PHE A 161 -2.86 -14.91 23.93
CA PHE A 161 -3.47 -15.89 24.85
C PHE A 161 -2.46 -16.95 25.31
N PRO A 162 -2.53 -17.41 26.57
CA PRO A 162 -1.45 -18.13 27.24
C PRO A 162 -1.39 -19.62 26.91
N THR A 163 -0.16 -20.14 26.95
CA THR A 163 0.24 -21.54 26.81
C THR A 163 -0.35 -22.43 27.90
N TYR A 164 -1.00 -23.53 27.49
CA TYR A 164 -1.21 -24.70 28.33
C TYR A 164 -0.27 -25.83 27.89
N THR A 165 0.47 -26.32 28.87
CA THR A 165 1.46 -27.40 28.86
C THR A 165 0.91 -28.72 28.36
N THR A 166 1.57 -29.34 27.37
CA THR A 166 1.47 -30.77 27.06
C THR A 166 2.71 -31.51 27.57
N PRO A 167 2.58 -32.65 28.29
CA PRO A 167 3.71 -33.45 28.69
C PRO A 167 4.16 -34.41 27.59
N SER A 168 5.48 -34.58 27.50
CA SER A 168 6.20 -35.58 26.71
C SER A 168 5.74 -37.01 26.98
N PHE A 169 5.54 -37.80 25.92
CA PHE A 169 5.73 -39.25 25.95
C PHE A 169 6.50 -39.67 24.70
N PHE A 170 7.79 -39.93 24.90
CA PHE A 170 8.71 -40.50 23.91
C PHE A 170 8.71 -42.03 24.02
N ALA A 171 8.66 -42.67 22.85
CA ALA A 171 9.39 -43.87 22.44
C ALA A 171 9.21 -45.21 23.20
N LEU A 172 8.65 -46.18 22.48
CA LEU A 172 8.96 -47.61 22.59
C LEU A 172 9.78 -48.03 21.36
N PRO A 173 10.92 -48.74 21.52
CA PRO A 173 11.49 -49.57 20.48
C PRO A 173 11.54 -51.06 20.90
N GLY A 174 11.10 -51.94 20.01
CA GLY A 174 11.33 -53.39 20.05
C GLY A 174 11.36 -53.90 18.61
N SER A 175 12.08 -54.93 18.19
CA SER A 175 13.04 -55.89 18.74
C SER A 175 13.79 -56.41 17.49
N SER A 176 15.06 -56.83 17.45
CA SER A 176 15.60 -58.04 18.04
C SER A 176 17.04 -58.20 17.51
N CYS A 177 18.01 -58.42 18.39
CA CYS A 177 19.28 -59.06 18.06
C CYS A 177 19.49 -60.17 19.10
N LYS A 178 19.26 -61.44 18.71
CA LYS A 178 19.68 -62.58 19.52
C LYS A 178 21.13 -62.92 19.20
N LEU A 179 22.02 -62.63 20.13
CA LEU A 179 23.40 -63.10 20.12
C LEU A 179 23.52 -64.39 20.95
N LYS A 180 24.31 -65.28 20.37
CA LYS A 180 24.78 -66.60 20.80
C LYS A 180 25.36 -66.61 22.22
N VAL A 181 25.02 -67.61 23.02
CA VAL A 181 25.70 -67.95 24.30
C VAL A 181 26.83 -68.94 24.04
N ARG A 182 27.98 -68.69 24.68
CA ARG A 182 29.23 -69.48 24.67
C ARG A 182 29.15 -70.76 25.54
N THR A 183 29.64 -71.86 24.98
CA THR A 183 30.74 -72.74 25.46
C THR A 183 30.91 -73.09 26.96
N LYS A 184 30.70 -74.38 27.28
CA LYS A 184 31.60 -75.36 27.97
C LYS A 184 32.18 -75.02 29.36
N MET A 185 31.73 -75.74 30.40
CA MET A 185 32.48 -76.81 31.12
C MET A 185 31.48 -77.71 31.84
#